data_AF-A0A9N9R1H6-F1
#
_entry.id   AF-A0A9N9R1H6-F1
#
_cell.length_a   1.000
_cell.length_b   1.000
_cell.length_c   1.000
_cell.angle_alpha   90.00
_cell.angle_beta   90.00
_cell.angle_gamma   90.00
#
_symmetry.space_group_name_H-M   'P 1'
#
loop_
_entity.id
_entity.type
_entity.pdbx_description
1 polymer ?
#
loop_
_entity_poly.entity_id
_entity_poly.type
_entity_poly.pdbx_seq_one_letter_code
_entity_poly.pdbx_strand_id
1 'polypeptide(L)'
;MVSRVVQSLTLQVAEGTATSPVSVSVYKMKHEINEYLRRKEITRVLSKLPVKYIGENFMAIVTTEVMTTMSEIARDLLMSHTLAQWLYVISDTDMERGNISSLINALYEGENVAFVYNITDKSPDCKNGLMCYCQEMMSAFISALDAAVQEEFDVAAQVSDEEWEVIRPSKIQRRSMLLKHMQVGYWRPIDAIRFNDVLFPHVEHGFRGKDLPVITYHNPPWTILQTNESGAIVSYKGLIFDIVNQLAKNKNFTIKVLLPNKLRRFLSNDSSEDMSHSRDSMLTLAAISKGQAAIGVAAFTVLSEPPPGINYTTAVSSQQYCFMIARPRELSRALLFLLPFTTDVCMIY
;
A
#
# COMPACT_ATOMS: atom_id res chain seq x y z
N MET A 1 8.59 -7.67 -15.32
CA MET A 1 7.84 -8.27 -14.19
C MET A 1 8.48 -7.94 -12.84
N VAL A 2 9.76 -8.26 -12.62
CA VAL A 2 10.48 -8.03 -11.35
C VAL A 2 10.46 -6.56 -10.89
N SER A 3 10.67 -5.59 -11.80
CA SER A 3 10.63 -4.15 -11.44
C SER A 3 9.25 -3.68 -10.94
N ARG A 4 8.14 -4.22 -11.48
CA ARG A 4 6.79 -3.90 -11.00
C ARG A 4 6.53 -4.47 -9.61
N VAL A 5 7.03 -5.68 -9.32
CA VAL A 5 6.93 -6.32 -8.00
C VAL A 5 7.74 -5.56 -6.95
N VAL A 6 8.93 -5.09 -7.31
CA VAL A 6 9.75 -4.28 -6.40
C VAL A 6 9.08 -2.94 -6.10
N GLN A 7 8.54 -2.26 -7.12
CA GLN A 7 7.79 -1.00 -6.93
C GLN A 7 6.52 -1.21 -6.09
N SER A 8 5.80 -2.30 -6.32
CA SER A 8 4.58 -2.63 -5.59
C SER A 8 4.86 -2.89 -4.10
N LEU A 9 5.96 -3.56 -3.77
CA LEU A 9 6.34 -3.85 -2.38
C LEU A 9 6.88 -2.63 -1.63
N THR A 10 7.33 -1.59 -2.33
CA THR A 10 7.87 -0.36 -1.71
C THR A 10 6.84 0.76 -1.53
N LEU A 11 5.67 0.64 -2.17
CA LEU A 11 4.59 1.62 -2.06
C LEU A 11 3.57 1.12 -1.03
N GLN A 12 3.24 1.97 -0.06
CA GLN A 12 2.14 1.71 0.87
C GLN A 12 0.80 1.81 0.11
N VAL A 13 -0.12 0.90 0.38
CA VAL A 13 -1.51 1.06 -0.06
C VAL A 13 -2.08 2.19 0.77
N ALA A 14 -2.47 3.29 0.12
CA ALA A 14 -3.25 4.32 0.79
C ALA A 14 -4.56 3.67 1.27
N GLU A 15 -4.89 3.85 2.56
CA GLU A 15 -6.13 3.37 3.14
C GLU A 15 -7.31 3.79 2.24
N GLY A 16 -8.08 2.80 1.74
CA GLY A 16 -9.33 3.04 1.01
C GLY A 16 -9.42 2.53 -0.44
N THR A 17 -8.34 2.10 -1.10
CA THR A 17 -8.45 1.63 -2.51
C THR A 17 -8.52 0.11 -2.63
N ALA A 18 -9.72 -0.45 -2.42
CA ALA A 18 -10.08 -1.77 -2.93
C ALA A 18 -10.16 -1.70 -4.47
N THR A 19 -9.16 -2.22 -5.17
CA THR A 19 -9.11 -2.22 -6.64
C THR A 19 -10.05 -3.30 -7.20
N SER A 20 -11.30 -2.93 -7.47
CA SER A 20 -12.16 -3.66 -8.41
C SER A 20 -11.69 -3.41 -9.86
N PRO A 21 -11.78 -4.40 -10.77
CA PRO A 21 -11.43 -4.18 -12.18
C PRO A 21 -12.51 -3.32 -12.85
N VAL A 22 -12.30 -2.01 -12.87
CA VAL A 22 -13.17 -1.04 -13.55
C VAL A 22 -12.74 -0.95 -15.01
N SER A 23 -13.65 -1.23 -15.94
CA SER A 23 -13.50 -0.86 -17.35
C SER A 23 -13.73 0.64 -17.47
N VAL A 24 -12.67 1.40 -17.78
CA VAL A 24 -12.74 2.87 -17.92
C VAL A 24 -12.77 3.23 -19.39
N SER A 25 -13.85 3.90 -19.82
CA SER A 25 -13.95 4.49 -21.17
C SER A 25 -13.75 5.99 -21.10
N VAL A 26 -12.70 6.50 -21.75
CA VAL A 26 -12.34 7.92 -21.70
C VAL A 26 -12.86 8.62 -22.95
N TYR A 27 -13.68 9.65 -22.74
CA TYR A 27 -14.21 10.51 -23.82
C TYR A 27 -13.63 11.91 -23.69
N LYS A 28 -12.94 12.37 -24.73
CA LYS A 28 -12.39 13.73 -24.80
C LYS A 28 -13.36 14.65 -25.52
N MET A 29 -13.72 15.75 -24.87
CA MET A 29 -14.51 16.84 -25.47
C MET A 29 -13.57 17.94 -25.98
N LYS A 30 -13.97 18.62 -27.06
CA LYS A 30 -13.26 19.82 -27.51
C LYS A 30 -13.58 20.98 -26.57
N HIS A 31 -12.56 21.76 -26.22
CA HIS A 31 -12.76 22.99 -25.46
C HIS A 31 -13.26 24.07 -26.40
N GLU A 32 -14.41 24.66 -26.05
CA GLU A 32 -15.05 25.72 -26.82
C GLU A 32 -15.27 26.93 -25.90
N ILE A 33 -14.85 28.11 -26.37
CA ILE A 33 -14.96 29.38 -25.62
C ILE A 33 -16.39 29.92 -25.68
N ASN A 34 -17.09 29.69 -26.79
CA ASN A 34 -18.46 30.15 -26.97
C ASN A 34 -19.45 29.18 -26.31
N GLU A 35 -20.29 29.71 -25.41
CA GLU A 35 -21.29 28.96 -24.66
C GLU A 35 -22.24 28.13 -25.54
N TYR A 36 -22.71 28.68 -26.66
CA TYR A 36 -23.61 27.95 -27.57
C TYR A 36 -22.92 26.75 -28.21
N LEU A 37 -21.67 26.92 -28.66
CA LEU A 37 -20.88 25.85 -29.27
C LEU A 37 -20.51 24.79 -28.22
N ARG A 38 -20.17 25.22 -27.00
CA ARG A 38 -19.92 24.35 -25.85
C ARG A 38 -21.14 23.49 -25.53
N ARG A 39 -22.33 24.08 -25.41
CA ARG A 39 -23.58 23.34 -25.14
C ARG A 39 -23.83 22.29 -26.22
N LYS A 40 -23.71 22.67 -27.49
CA LYS A 40 -23.89 21.76 -28.64
C LYS A 40 -22.89 20.59 -28.64
N GLU A 41 -21.63 20.85 -28.31
CA GLU A 41 -20.59 19.81 -28.27
C GLU A 41 -20.81 18.84 -27.10
N ILE A 42 -21.16 19.35 -25.91
CA ILE A 42 -21.47 18.53 -24.74
C ILE A 42 -22.69 17.64 -25.03
N THR A 43 -23.77 18.20 -25.58
CA THR A 43 -24.95 17.42 -25.98
C THR A 43 -24.60 16.33 -26.99
N ARG A 44 -23.78 16.64 -28.00
CA ARG A 44 -23.34 15.67 -29.01
C ARG A 44 -22.56 14.50 -28.42
N VAL A 45 -21.76 14.75 -27.39
CA VAL A 45 -20.95 13.72 -26.73
C VAL A 45 -21.80 12.89 -25.79
N LEU A 46 -22.58 13.53 -24.91
CA LEU A 46 -23.44 12.83 -23.95
C LEU A 46 -24.52 11.98 -24.63
N SER A 47 -25.13 12.47 -25.71
CA SER A 47 -26.15 11.71 -26.45
C SER A 47 -25.62 10.45 -27.14
N LYS A 48 -24.30 10.36 -27.35
CA LYS A 48 -23.65 9.21 -27.99
C LYS A 48 -23.12 8.19 -26.99
N LEU A 49 -23.22 8.46 -25.70
CA LEU A 49 -22.76 7.53 -24.68
C LEU A 49 -23.67 6.30 -24.64
N PRO A 50 -23.12 5.07 -24.79
CA PRO A 50 -23.91 3.85 -24.71
C PRO A 50 -24.17 3.48 -23.24
N VAL A 51 -25.02 4.27 -22.56
CA VAL A 51 -25.35 4.14 -21.12
C VAL A 51 -25.81 2.73 -20.74
N LYS A 52 -26.53 2.04 -21.64
CA LYS A 52 -27.00 0.66 -21.45
C LYS A 52 -25.89 -0.37 -21.25
N TYR A 53 -24.68 -0.12 -21.75
CA TYR A 53 -23.57 -1.07 -21.70
C TYR A 53 -22.45 -0.67 -20.75
N ILE A 54 -22.26 0.65 -20.53
CA ILE A 54 -21.19 1.19 -19.68
C ILE A 54 -21.65 1.31 -18.21
N GLY A 55 -22.96 1.33 -17.97
CA GLY A 55 -23.55 1.57 -16.65
C GLY A 55 -23.84 3.05 -16.41
N GLU A 56 -24.39 3.35 -15.24
CA GLU A 56 -24.89 4.68 -14.87
C GLU A 56 -23.92 5.43 -13.95
N ASN A 57 -22.63 5.06 -13.98
CA ASN A 57 -21.57 5.69 -13.20
C ASN A 57 -20.71 6.56 -14.11
N PHE A 58 -20.73 7.87 -13.90
CA PHE A 58 -20.06 8.85 -14.73
C PHE A 58 -19.03 9.64 -13.93
N MET A 59 -17.85 9.84 -14.52
CA MET A 59 -16.82 10.72 -13.99
C MET A 59 -16.51 11.80 -15.01
N ALA A 60 -16.61 13.07 -14.61
CA ALA A 60 -16.36 14.22 -15.46
C ALA A 60 -15.26 15.09 -14.85
N ILE A 61 -14.14 15.26 -15.57
CA ILE A 61 -13.06 16.18 -15.19
C ILE A 61 -13.26 17.47 -16.00
N VAL A 62 -13.67 18.54 -15.32
CA VAL A 62 -14.13 19.78 -15.95
C VAL A 62 -13.71 21.02 -15.15
N THR A 63 -13.87 22.20 -15.74
CA THR A 63 -13.78 23.48 -15.02
C THR A 63 -15.13 23.83 -14.42
N THR A 64 -15.14 24.78 -13.47
CA THR A 64 -16.35 25.20 -12.74
C THR A 64 -17.45 25.67 -13.71
N GLU A 65 -17.09 26.45 -14.73
CA GLU A 65 -18.04 26.95 -15.74
C GLU A 65 -18.63 25.81 -16.59
N VAL A 66 -17.78 24.90 -17.09
CA VAL A 66 -18.22 23.79 -17.95
C VAL A 66 -19.11 22.82 -17.19
N MET A 67 -18.86 22.64 -15.89
CA MET A 67 -19.66 21.76 -15.03
C MET A 67 -21.13 22.18 -15.00
N THR A 68 -21.40 23.47 -14.80
CA THR A 68 -22.79 23.98 -14.74
C THR A 68 -23.56 23.65 -16.01
N THR A 69 -22.98 23.94 -17.18
CA THR A 69 -23.57 23.61 -18.48
C THR A 69 -23.73 22.10 -18.67
N MET A 70 -22.78 21.30 -18.19
CA MET A 70 -22.82 19.84 -18.33
C MET A 70 -23.91 19.20 -17.48
N SER A 71 -24.09 19.66 -16.23
CA SER A 71 -25.15 19.21 -15.34
C SER A 71 -26.53 19.50 -15.91
N GLU A 72 -26.75 20.70 -16.46
CA GLU A 72 -28.02 21.03 -17.12
C GLU A 72 -28.33 20.10 -18.30
N ILE A 73 -27.35 19.83 -19.17
CA ILE A 73 -27.55 18.95 -20.33
C ILE A 73 -27.74 17.49 -19.90
N ALA A 74 -27.02 17.03 -18.88
CA ALA A 74 -27.19 15.67 -18.35
C ALA A 74 -28.62 15.47 -17.84
N ARG A 75 -29.21 16.50 -17.23
CA ARG A 75 -30.62 16.50 -16.82
C ARG A 75 -31.57 16.50 -18.01
N ASP A 76 -31.31 17.33 -19.03
CA ASP A 76 -32.10 17.35 -20.27
C ASP A 76 -32.10 15.98 -20.98
N LEU A 77 -31.02 15.20 -20.82
CA LEU A 77 -30.85 13.86 -21.36
C LEU A 77 -31.30 12.73 -20.42
N LEU A 78 -31.91 13.07 -19.27
CA LEU A 78 -32.38 12.11 -18.26
C LEU A 78 -31.26 11.20 -17.72
N MET A 79 -30.04 11.73 -17.60
CA MET A 79 -28.87 11.03 -17.06
C MET A 79 -28.62 11.35 -15.58
N SER A 80 -29.45 12.18 -14.93
CA SER A 80 -29.31 12.62 -13.53
C SER A 80 -30.43 12.12 -12.60
N HIS A 81 -30.83 10.84 -12.73
CA HIS A 81 -31.79 10.19 -11.81
C HIS A 81 -31.09 9.59 -10.58
N THR A 82 -31.87 9.13 -9.60
CA THR A 82 -31.39 8.64 -8.29
C THR A 82 -30.43 7.44 -8.37
N LEU A 83 -30.48 6.66 -9.44
CA LEU A 83 -29.60 5.50 -9.66
C LEU A 83 -28.31 5.85 -10.40
N ALA A 84 -28.27 6.98 -11.12
CA ALA A 84 -27.08 7.42 -11.83
C ALA A 84 -26.13 8.17 -10.89
N GLN A 85 -24.88 7.74 -10.83
CA GLN A 85 -23.85 8.33 -9.99
C GLN A 85 -22.95 9.25 -10.81
N TRP A 86 -22.92 10.54 -10.48
CA TRP A 86 -22.04 11.51 -11.12
C TRP A 86 -20.93 11.98 -10.19
N LEU A 87 -19.68 11.85 -10.62
CA LEU A 87 -18.52 12.40 -9.94
C LEU A 87 -17.91 13.52 -10.79
N TYR A 88 -18.02 14.76 -10.34
CA TYR A 88 -17.38 15.91 -10.98
C TYR A 88 -16.04 16.21 -10.30
N VAL A 89 -14.95 16.14 -11.06
CA VAL A 89 -13.63 16.60 -10.63
C VAL A 89 -13.38 17.98 -11.21
N ILE A 90 -13.39 18.99 -10.34
CA ILE A 90 -13.24 20.39 -10.71
C ILE A 90 -11.74 20.74 -10.69
N SER A 91 -11.23 21.15 -11.84
CA SER A 91 -9.80 21.33 -12.08
C SER A 91 -9.27 22.75 -11.80
N ASP A 92 -10.14 23.74 -11.70
CA ASP A 92 -9.79 25.17 -11.62
C ASP A 92 -10.00 25.81 -10.23
N THR A 93 -10.10 25.01 -9.17
CA THR A 93 -10.30 25.50 -7.79
C THR A 93 -9.01 25.58 -6.97
N ASP A 94 -9.00 26.50 -6.00
CA ASP A 94 -8.02 26.63 -4.92
C ASP A 94 -8.76 27.18 -3.68
N MET A 95 -8.17 27.13 -2.48
CA MET A 95 -8.80 27.60 -1.23
C MET A 95 -9.34 29.04 -1.31
N GLU A 96 -8.72 29.92 -2.12
CA GLU A 96 -9.16 31.31 -2.32
C GLU A 96 -10.15 31.50 -3.48
N ARG A 97 -10.19 30.55 -4.44
CA ARG A 97 -10.98 30.66 -5.69
C ARG A 97 -12.18 29.73 -5.74
N GLY A 98 -12.30 28.79 -4.80
CA GLY A 98 -13.33 27.75 -4.78
C GLY A 98 -14.56 28.13 -3.94
N ASN A 99 -15.39 29.08 -4.39
CA ASN A 99 -16.69 29.29 -3.74
C ASN A 99 -17.75 28.28 -4.23
N ILE A 100 -17.61 27.03 -3.77
CA ILE A 100 -18.44 25.87 -4.17
C ILE A 100 -19.83 25.90 -3.55
N SER A 101 -20.08 26.81 -2.59
CA SER A 101 -21.41 27.02 -2.02
C SER A 101 -22.46 27.38 -3.10
N SER A 102 -22.03 28.07 -4.17
CA SER A 102 -22.89 28.38 -5.32
C SER A 102 -23.30 27.15 -6.13
N LEU A 103 -22.46 26.11 -6.18
CA LEU A 103 -22.73 24.87 -6.90
C LEU A 103 -23.69 23.97 -6.11
N ILE A 104 -23.61 23.98 -4.78
CA ILE A 104 -24.51 23.22 -3.91
C ILE A 104 -25.96 23.69 -4.09
N ASN A 105 -26.15 25.00 -4.28
CA ASN A 105 -27.48 25.58 -4.51
C ASN A 105 -28.08 25.22 -5.89
N ALA A 106 -27.28 24.72 -6.82
CA ALA A 106 -27.72 24.32 -8.16
C ALA A 106 -28.18 22.84 -8.22
N LEU A 107 -28.02 22.07 -7.15
CA LEU A 107 -28.44 20.67 -7.08
C LEU A 107 -29.95 20.56 -6.93
N TYR A 108 -30.57 19.71 -7.75
CA TYR A 108 -32.00 19.41 -7.65
C TYR A 108 -32.24 18.15 -6.79
N GLU A 109 -33.42 18.08 -6.18
CA GLU A 109 -33.80 16.93 -5.36
C GLU A 109 -33.83 15.65 -6.20
N GLY A 110 -33.16 14.60 -5.72
CA GLY A 110 -33.08 13.29 -6.38
C GLY A 110 -31.82 13.07 -7.25
N GLU A 111 -30.92 14.04 -7.34
CA GLU A 111 -29.65 13.88 -8.07
C GLU A 111 -28.58 13.25 -7.17
N ASN A 112 -27.92 12.19 -7.65
CA ASN A 112 -26.82 11.52 -6.94
C ASN A 112 -25.46 12.00 -7.49
N VAL A 113 -25.01 13.15 -6.98
CA VAL A 113 -23.84 13.87 -7.47
C VAL A 113 -22.80 14.04 -6.35
N ALA A 114 -21.55 13.76 -6.67
CA ALA A 114 -20.39 14.01 -5.82
C ALA A 114 -19.42 14.98 -6.51
N PHE A 115 -18.81 15.88 -5.73
CA PHE A 115 -17.82 16.84 -6.21
C PHE A 115 -16.47 16.55 -5.56
N VAL A 116 -15.44 16.52 -6.39
CA VAL A 116 -14.03 16.54 -5.97
C VAL A 116 -13.45 17.83 -6.49
N TYR A 117 -12.88 18.62 -5.61
CA TYR A 117 -12.28 19.88 -5.96
C TYR A 117 -11.00 20.04 -5.16
N ASN A 118 -10.09 20.80 -5.74
CA ASN A 118 -8.83 21.05 -5.08
C ASN A 118 -9.03 22.01 -3.89
N ILE A 119 -8.77 21.49 -2.69
CA ILE A 119 -8.73 22.24 -1.42
C ILE A 119 -7.30 22.36 -0.88
N THR A 120 -6.28 22.16 -1.71
CA THR A 120 -4.90 22.26 -1.25
C THR A 120 -4.68 23.59 -0.56
N ASP A 121 -4.60 23.52 0.77
CA ASP A 121 -3.91 24.51 1.54
C ASP A 121 -2.44 24.42 1.14
N LYS A 122 -1.76 25.55 1.00
CA LYS A 122 -0.31 25.58 0.82
C LYS A 122 0.38 25.30 2.16
N SER A 123 -0.19 24.44 2.99
CA SER A 123 0.36 24.03 4.27
C SER A 123 1.38 22.90 4.09
N PRO A 124 2.44 22.86 4.90
CA PRO A 124 3.68 22.17 4.57
C PRO A 124 3.69 20.74 5.13
N ASP A 125 2.76 19.88 4.72
CA ASP A 125 2.90 18.45 5.00
C ASP A 125 3.96 17.86 4.07
N CYS A 126 5.10 17.52 4.68
CA CYS A 126 6.36 17.50 3.98
C CYS A 126 6.50 16.35 2.99
N LYS A 127 6.37 16.68 1.70
CA LYS A 127 6.92 15.90 0.59
C LYS A 127 7.91 16.78 -0.17
N ASN A 128 9.21 16.52 0.01
CA ASN A 128 10.32 17.18 -0.70
C ASN A 128 10.44 18.71 -0.49
N GLY A 129 9.99 19.22 0.65
CA GLY A 129 10.18 20.64 1.03
C GLY A 129 11.45 20.88 1.85
N LEU A 130 11.87 22.14 1.97
CA LEU A 130 12.99 22.57 2.83
C LEU A 130 12.86 22.03 4.27
N MET A 131 11.63 21.98 4.79
CA MET A 131 11.34 21.47 6.13
C MET A 131 11.65 19.98 6.32
N CYS A 132 11.58 19.14 5.27
CA CYS A 132 12.01 17.73 5.34
C CYS A 132 13.51 17.65 5.48
N TYR A 133 14.24 18.43 4.69
CA TYR A 133 15.69 18.44 4.76
C TYR A 133 16.16 18.92 6.14
N CYS A 134 15.45 19.89 6.73
CA CYS A 134 15.67 20.29 8.12
C CYS A 134 15.38 19.16 9.12
N GLN A 135 14.28 18.42 8.95
CA GLN A 135 13.95 17.28 9.82
C GLN A 135 14.98 16.14 9.72
N GLU A 136 15.40 15.77 8.51
CA GLU A 136 16.43 14.74 8.30
C GLU A 136 17.79 15.18 8.85
N MET A 137 18.16 16.45 8.65
CA MET A 137 19.38 17.01 9.23
C MET A 137 19.33 17.01 10.76
N MET A 138 18.17 17.32 11.36
CA MET A 138 17.99 17.21 12.81
C MET A 138 18.06 15.77 13.30
N SER A 139 17.47 14.82 12.57
CA SER A 139 17.53 13.39 12.89
C SER A 139 18.97 12.85 12.87
N ALA A 140 19.72 13.20 11.83
CA ALA A 140 21.14 12.85 11.71
C ALA A 140 21.98 13.48 12.84
N PHE A 141 21.70 14.73 13.21
CA PHE A 141 22.35 15.40 14.33
C PHE A 141 22.04 14.70 15.66
N ILE A 142 20.79 14.32 15.90
CA ILE A 142 20.37 13.60 17.11
C ILE A 142 21.08 12.24 17.19
N SER A 143 21.16 11.49 16.09
CA SER A 143 21.86 10.20 16.06
C SER A 143 23.37 10.34 16.27
N ALA A 144 24.00 11.38 15.70
CA ALA A 144 25.41 11.66 15.91
C ALA A 144 25.70 12.11 17.35
N LEU A 145 24.78 12.85 17.97
CA LEU A 145 24.86 13.24 19.37
C LEU A 145 24.75 12.02 20.29
N ASP A 146 23.81 11.13 20.03
CA ASP A 146 23.64 9.89 20.79
C ASP A 146 24.90 9.01 20.74
N ALA A 147 25.46 8.81 19.54
CA ALA A 147 26.71 8.06 19.37
C ALA A 147 27.90 8.71 20.11
N ALA A 148 28.06 10.04 20.00
CA ALA A 148 29.13 10.75 20.68
C ALA A 148 28.99 10.71 22.21
N VAL A 149 27.76 10.77 22.72
CA VAL A 149 27.46 10.66 24.15
C VAL A 149 27.77 9.24 24.65
N GLN A 150 27.36 8.21 23.90
CA GLN A 150 27.63 6.83 24.26
C GLN A 150 29.14 6.55 24.30
N GLU A 151 29.92 7.02 23.33
CA GLU A 151 31.39 6.90 23.33
C GLU A 151 32.02 7.63 24.54
N GLU A 152 31.54 8.83 24.89
CA GLU A 152 32.02 9.52 26.11
C GLU A 152 31.70 8.74 27.38
N PHE A 153 30.50 8.17 27.49
CA PHE A 153 30.12 7.34 28.64
C PHE A 153 30.96 6.06 28.75
N ASP A 154 31.21 5.39 27.63
CA ASP A 154 32.01 4.15 27.61
C ASP A 154 33.46 4.42 28.03
N VAL A 155 34.03 5.56 27.64
CA VAL A 155 35.37 5.98 28.09
C VAL A 155 35.32 6.35 29.57
N ALA A 156 34.36 7.15 30.02
CA ALA A 156 34.23 7.55 31.42
C ALA A 156 34.06 6.35 32.37
N ALA A 157 33.40 5.28 31.92
CA ALA A 157 33.24 4.06 32.71
C ALA A 157 34.54 3.24 32.89
N GLN A 158 35.56 3.47 32.07
CA GLN A 158 36.82 2.70 32.07
C GLN A 158 37.96 3.37 32.84
N VAL A 159 37.83 4.65 33.16
CA VAL A 159 38.86 5.45 33.86
C VAL A 159 38.38 5.90 35.23
N SER A 160 39.33 6.20 36.13
CA SER A 160 38.99 6.79 37.43
C SER A 160 38.56 8.25 37.30
N ASP A 161 37.89 8.78 38.33
CA ASP A 161 37.43 10.18 38.35
C ASP A 161 38.60 11.18 38.20
N GLU A 162 39.78 10.85 38.72
CA GLU A 162 40.99 11.69 38.63
C GLU A 162 41.58 11.70 37.21
N GLU A 163 41.59 10.55 36.54
CA GLU A 163 42.05 10.41 35.15
C GLU A 163 41.05 11.07 34.18
N TRP A 164 39.75 10.96 34.47
CA TRP A 164 38.69 11.58 33.69
C TRP A 164 38.80 13.11 33.66
N GLU A 165 39.12 13.77 34.77
CA GLU A 165 39.30 15.23 34.81
C GLU A 165 40.47 15.70 33.92
N VAL A 166 41.45 14.84 33.63
CA VAL A 166 42.57 15.16 32.72
C VAL A 166 42.20 14.95 31.25
N ILE A 167 41.47 13.88 30.94
CA ILE A 167 41.19 13.46 29.56
C ILE A 167 39.83 13.92 29.01
N ARG A 168 38.99 14.54 29.86
CA ARG A 168 37.66 15.02 29.46
C ARG A 168 37.73 15.88 28.20
N PRO A 169 36.89 15.61 27.18
CA PRO A 169 36.87 16.41 25.97
C PRO A 169 36.50 17.89 26.23
N SER A 170 37.26 18.79 25.63
CA SER A 170 36.92 20.22 25.57
C SER A 170 35.69 20.47 24.68
N LYS A 171 35.02 21.62 24.85
CA LYS A 171 33.87 22.02 24.02
C LYS A 171 34.16 21.97 22.51
N ILE A 172 35.39 22.29 22.11
CA ILE A 172 35.83 22.27 20.70
C ILE A 172 36.02 20.84 20.21
N GLN A 173 36.60 19.96 21.04
CA GLN A 173 36.76 18.54 20.71
C GLN A 173 35.39 17.86 20.56
N ARG A 174 34.44 18.13 21.48
CA ARG A 174 33.05 17.65 21.36
C ARG A 174 32.39 18.08 20.06
N ARG A 175 32.52 19.35 19.68
CA ARG A 175 32.03 19.85 18.40
C ARG A 175 32.67 19.13 17.21
N SER A 176 34.00 18.91 17.24
CA SER A 176 34.70 18.23 16.16
C SER A 176 34.28 16.75 16.03
N MET A 177 34.01 16.10 17.17
CA MET A 177 33.56 14.72 17.25
C MET A 177 32.14 14.59 16.70
N LEU A 178 31.22 15.50 17.07
CA LEU A 178 29.88 15.56 16.49
C LEU A 178 29.90 15.75 14.97
N LEU A 179 30.73 16.68 14.48
CA LEU A 179 30.87 16.92 13.04
C LEU A 179 31.49 15.72 12.31
N LYS A 180 32.43 15.01 12.94
CA LYS A 180 33.03 13.78 12.40
C LYS A 180 31.98 12.67 12.24
N HIS A 181 31.09 12.50 13.20
CA HIS A 181 30.00 11.53 13.13
C HIS A 181 28.94 11.88 12.06
N MET A 182 28.83 13.15 11.67
CA MET A 182 27.96 13.59 10.56
C MET A 182 28.68 13.70 9.21
N GLN A 183 29.99 13.47 9.14
CA GLN A 183 30.78 13.75 7.95
C GLN A 183 30.57 12.68 6.87
N VAL A 184 29.81 13.03 5.82
CA VAL A 184 29.55 12.18 4.64
C VAL A 184 30.57 12.35 3.51
N GLY A 185 31.40 13.40 3.54
CA GLY A 185 32.38 13.67 2.49
C GLY A 185 33.32 14.82 2.82
N TYR A 186 34.22 15.12 1.89
CA TYR A 186 35.11 16.26 1.96
C TYR A 186 35.20 16.95 0.59
N TRP A 187 35.41 18.26 0.62
CA TRP A 187 35.65 19.06 -0.57
C TRP A 187 37.09 19.52 -0.60
N ARG A 188 37.76 19.33 -1.74
CA ARG A 188 39.05 19.96 -2.03
C ARG A 188 38.96 20.74 -3.33
N PRO A 189 39.64 21.89 -3.46
CA PRO A 189 39.64 22.67 -4.69
C PRO A 189 40.12 21.90 -5.93
N ILE A 190 41.03 20.94 -5.74
CA ILE A 190 41.62 20.11 -6.81
C ILE A 190 40.72 18.90 -7.12
N ASP A 191 40.23 18.21 -6.10
CA ASP A 191 39.52 16.93 -6.23
C ASP A 191 37.98 17.07 -6.28
N ALA A 192 37.48 18.31 -6.24
CA ALA A 192 36.06 18.66 -6.08
C ALA A 192 35.41 17.98 -4.86
N ILE A 193 34.08 17.83 -4.86
CA ILE A 193 33.33 17.17 -3.77
C ILE A 193 33.56 15.66 -3.90
N ARG A 194 34.17 15.05 -2.88
CA ARG A 194 34.34 13.60 -2.75
C ARG A 194 33.48 13.13 -1.57
N PHE A 195 32.49 12.31 -1.86
CA PHE A 195 31.67 11.65 -0.83
C PHE A 195 32.37 10.37 -0.37
N ASN A 196 32.47 10.19 0.94
CA ASN A 196 32.88 8.93 1.56
C ASN A 196 31.66 8.04 1.86
N ASP A 197 30.48 8.65 2.03
CA ASP A 197 29.19 8.00 2.26
C ASP A 197 28.07 8.85 1.64
N VAL A 198 26.90 8.25 1.46
CA VAL A 198 25.75 8.90 0.82
C VAL A 198 24.99 9.76 1.84
N LEU A 199 24.65 11.00 1.44
CA LEU A 199 23.86 11.96 2.23
C LEU A 199 22.52 11.41 2.74
N PHE A 200 21.89 10.53 1.96
CA PHE A 200 20.65 9.83 2.32
C PHE A 200 20.84 8.32 2.26
N PRO A 201 21.36 7.70 3.33
CA PRO A 201 21.64 6.26 3.38
C PRO A 201 20.43 5.38 3.05
N HIS A 202 19.23 5.84 3.44
CA HIS A 202 17.98 5.13 3.20
C HIS A 202 17.54 5.14 1.73
N VAL A 203 18.05 6.09 0.92
CA VAL A 203 17.71 6.23 -0.50
C VAL A 203 18.63 5.37 -1.37
N GLU A 204 19.95 5.37 -1.10
CA GLU A 204 20.94 4.75 -1.99
C GLU A 204 21.51 3.42 -1.47
N HIS A 205 21.61 3.22 -0.16
CA HIS A 205 22.23 2.01 0.43
C HIS A 205 21.24 1.02 1.06
N GLY A 206 19.94 1.27 0.91
CA GLY A 206 18.89 0.39 1.42
C GLY A 206 19.05 0.14 2.92
N PHE A 207 19.18 -1.13 3.32
CA PHE A 207 19.21 -1.58 4.71
C PHE A 207 20.62 -1.92 5.23
N ARG A 208 21.70 -1.59 4.48
CA ARG A 208 23.11 -1.69 4.91
C ARG A 208 23.52 -3.05 5.54
N GLY A 209 23.01 -4.16 5.00
CA GLY A 209 23.34 -5.51 5.46
C GLY A 209 22.72 -5.88 6.81
N LYS A 210 21.72 -5.15 7.30
CA LYS A 210 21.00 -5.51 8.53
C LYS A 210 20.21 -6.81 8.37
N ASP A 211 20.17 -7.61 9.43
CA ASP A 211 19.30 -8.77 9.54
C ASP A 211 17.86 -8.32 9.85
N LEU A 212 16.95 -8.47 8.89
CA LEU A 212 15.54 -8.21 9.10
C LEU A 212 14.82 -9.45 9.65
N PRO A 213 14.17 -9.36 10.83
CA PRO A 213 13.36 -10.44 11.36
C PRO A 213 12.07 -10.55 10.55
N VAL A 214 11.87 -11.71 9.93
CA VAL A 214 10.74 -12.03 9.05
C VAL A 214 9.93 -13.14 9.68
N ILE A 215 8.60 -12.98 9.76
CA ILE A 215 7.72 -14.03 10.26
C ILE A 215 6.88 -14.66 9.15
N THR A 216 6.72 -15.97 9.18
CA THR A 216 6.06 -16.75 8.12
C THR A 216 5.47 -18.05 8.65
N TYR A 217 4.52 -18.63 7.91
CA TYR A 217 3.94 -19.94 8.18
C TYR A 217 3.93 -20.79 6.90
N HIS A 218 3.74 -22.10 7.06
CA HIS A 218 3.75 -23.05 5.95
C HIS A 218 2.44 -22.96 5.15
N ASN A 219 2.51 -22.55 3.88
CA ASN A 219 1.37 -22.40 2.98
C ASN A 219 1.76 -22.63 1.49
N PRO A 220 1.86 -23.90 1.04
CA PRO A 220 2.20 -24.20 -0.35
C PRO A 220 1.11 -23.70 -1.32
N PRO A 221 1.46 -23.18 -2.51
CA PRO A 221 2.81 -23.08 -3.09
C PRO A 221 3.59 -21.81 -2.70
N TRP A 222 3.01 -20.93 -1.89
CA TRP A 222 3.54 -19.60 -1.57
C TRP A 222 4.76 -19.65 -0.64
N THR A 223 4.65 -20.43 0.43
CA THR A 223 5.68 -20.61 1.45
C THR A 223 5.80 -22.08 1.82
N ILE A 224 6.96 -22.67 1.56
CA ILE A 224 7.28 -24.07 1.80
C ILE A 224 8.46 -24.12 2.76
N LEU A 225 8.18 -24.56 3.98
CA LEU A 225 9.18 -24.71 5.04
C LEU A 225 9.53 -26.19 5.18
N GLN A 226 10.83 -26.51 5.14
CA GLN A 226 11.35 -27.83 5.46
C GLN A 226 11.88 -27.81 6.89
N THR A 227 11.29 -28.61 7.76
CA THR A 227 11.67 -28.73 9.17
C THR A 227 12.41 -30.04 9.41
N ASN A 228 13.44 -29.99 10.26
CA ASN A 228 14.06 -31.19 10.82
C ASN A 228 13.13 -31.86 11.83
N GLU A 229 13.47 -33.09 12.23
CA GLU A 229 12.77 -33.84 13.30
C GLU A 229 12.68 -33.08 14.62
N SER A 230 13.62 -32.15 14.88
CA SER A 230 13.66 -31.25 16.03
C SER A 230 12.79 -29.99 15.89
N GLY A 231 12.09 -29.81 14.77
CA GLY A 231 11.25 -28.63 14.49
C GLY A 231 12.04 -27.36 14.13
N ALA A 232 13.35 -27.46 13.92
CA ALA A 232 14.17 -26.36 13.37
C ALA A 232 14.02 -26.27 11.84
N ILE A 233 14.01 -25.05 11.30
CA ILE A 233 13.94 -24.83 9.85
C ILE A 233 15.30 -25.21 9.22
N VAL A 234 15.26 -26.11 8.25
CA VAL A 234 16.42 -26.57 7.46
C VAL A 234 16.54 -25.76 6.19
N SER A 235 15.41 -25.57 5.52
CA SER A 235 15.33 -24.80 4.29
C SER A 235 13.95 -24.17 4.14
N TYR A 236 13.91 -23.07 3.42
CA TYR A 236 12.70 -22.38 3.03
C TYR A 236 12.70 -22.22 1.51
N LYS A 237 11.55 -22.49 0.89
CA LYS A 237 11.31 -22.39 -0.55
C LYS A 237 9.92 -21.79 -0.79
N GLY A 238 9.64 -21.37 -2.00
CA GLY A 238 8.33 -20.87 -2.40
C GLY A 238 8.41 -19.49 -3.03
N LEU A 239 7.35 -19.13 -3.75
CA LEU A 239 7.34 -17.91 -4.57
C LEU A 239 7.60 -16.65 -3.75
N ILE A 240 7.06 -16.59 -2.53
CA ILE A 240 7.21 -15.42 -1.67
C ILE A 240 8.68 -15.28 -1.21
N PHE A 241 9.34 -16.37 -0.85
CA PHE A 241 10.77 -16.33 -0.49
C PHE A 241 11.65 -15.92 -1.66
N ASP A 242 11.32 -16.35 -2.88
CA ASP A 242 12.06 -15.92 -4.07
C ASP A 242 11.93 -14.40 -4.27
N ILE A 243 10.74 -13.83 -4.03
CA ILE A 243 10.51 -12.39 -4.09
C ILE A 243 11.32 -11.65 -3.02
N VAL A 244 11.27 -12.10 -1.76
CA VAL A 244 12.01 -11.43 -0.67
C VAL A 244 13.52 -11.57 -0.86
N ASN A 245 14.01 -12.71 -1.38
CA ASN A 245 15.43 -12.88 -1.73
C ASN A 245 15.88 -11.91 -2.84
N GLN A 246 15.02 -11.62 -3.81
CA GLN A 246 15.30 -10.58 -4.81
C GLN A 246 15.30 -9.17 -4.18
N LEU A 247 14.39 -8.91 -3.25
CA LEU A 247 14.36 -7.66 -2.48
C LEU A 247 15.65 -7.47 -1.65
N ALA A 248 16.09 -8.53 -0.98
CA ALA A 248 17.29 -8.60 -0.17
C ALA A 248 18.56 -8.26 -0.96
N LYS A 249 18.67 -8.81 -2.18
CA LYS A 249 19.79 -8.49 -3.09
C LYS A 249 19.76 -7.04 -3.57
N ASN A 250 18.60 -6.50 -3.87
CA ASN A 250 18.46 -5.14 -4.39
C ASN A 250 18.62 -4.06 -3.30
N LYS A 251 18.15 -4.33 -2.09
CA LYS A 251 18.16 -3.38 -0.96
C LYS A 251 19.22 -3.70 0.10
N ASN A 252 20.14 -4.61 -0.21
CA ASN A 252 21.27 -5.01 0.63
C ASN A 252 20.86 -5.32 2.09
N PHE A 253 20.09 -6.40 2.30
CA PHE A 253 19.77 -6.93 3.64
C PHE A 253 19.73 -8.45 3.65
N THR A 254 19.77 -9.00 4.85
CA THR A 254 19.65 -10.44 5.14
C THR A 254 18.36 -10.72 5.91
N ILE A 255 17.84 -11.94 5.81
CA ILE A 255 16.54 -12.31 6.35
C ILE A 255 16.72 -13.33 7.46
N LYS A 256 16.12 -13.07 8.63
CA LYS A 256 16.03 -14.03 9.73
C LYS A 256 14.60 -14.52 9.89
N VAL A 257 14.36 -15.77 9.51
CA VAL A 257 13.01 -16.36 9.54
C VAL A 257 12.62 -16.78 10.95
N LEU A 258 11.46 -16.31 11.40
CA LEU A 258 10.81 -16.61 12.68
C LEU A 258 9.52 -17.40 12.42
N LEU A 259 9.27 -18.40 13.27
CA LEU A 259 8.05 -19.21 13.20
C LEU A 259 7.07 -18.80 14.31
N PRO A 260 5.78 -18.62 14.00
CA PRO A 260 4.72 -18.34 14.97
C PRO A 260 4.66 -19.38 16.10
N ASN A 261 5.00 -20.65 15.82
CA ASN A 261 4.94 -21.72 16.81
C ASN A 261 5.94 -21.58 17.97
N LYS A 262 7.10 -20.92 17.75
CA LYS A 262 8.05 -20.61 18.84
C LYS A 262 7.55 -19.46 19.73
N LEU A 263 6.61 -18.66 19.25
CA LEU A 263 5.97 -17.56 19.98
C LEU A 263 4.77 -17.99 20.83
N ARG A 264 4.31 -19.25 20.71
CA ARG A 264 3.18 -19.80 21.50
C ARG A 264 3.34 -19.62 23.01
N ARG A 265 4.58 -19.59 23.54
CA ARG A 265 4.84 -19.40 24.98
C ARG A 265 4.52 -17.99 25.50
N PHE A 266 4.36 -16.99 24.63
CA PHE A 266 4.08 -15.61 25.03
C PHE A 266 2.62 -15.17 24.78
N LEU A 267 1.82 -16.02 24.12
CA LEU A 267 0.48 -15.67 23.61
C LEU A 267 -0.66 -16.48 24.25
N SER A 268 -0.35 -17.45 25.11
CA SER A 268 -1.35 -18.22 25.84
C SER A 268 -1.90 -17.41 27.02
N ASN A 269 -2.86 -16.52 26.75
CA ASN A 269 -3.80 -16.07 27.78
C ASN A 269 -5.21 -15.73 27.24
N ASP A 270 -5.41 -15.57 25.93
CA ASP A 270 -6.75 -15.30 25.39
C ASP A 270 -7.23 -16.42 24.46
N SER A 271 -8.33 -17.06 24.85
CA SER A 271 -9.13 -17.95 24.04
C SER A 271 -10.02 -17.13 23.10
N SER A 272 -9.72 -17.16 21.80
CA SER A 272 -10.61 -16.64 20.75
C SER A 272 -11.06 -17.76 19.81
N GLU A 273 -12.38 -17.86 19.66
CA GLU A 273 -13.15 -18.86 18.93
C GLU A 273 -12.97 -18.81 17.39
N ASP A 274 -13.48 -19.87 16.76
CA ASP A 274 -13.36 -20.32 15.37
C ASP A 274 -13.43 -19.26 14.25
N MET A 275 -12.38 -19.22 13.41
CA MET A 275 -12.46 -18.89 11.98
C MET A 275 -11.41 -19.71 11.19
N SER A 276 -11.85 -20.39 10.13
CA SER A 276 -11.14 -21.47 9.43
C SER A 276 -10.05 -21.04 8.42
N HIS A 277 -9.69 -19.76 8.37
CA HIS A 277 -8.43 -19.32 7.77
C HIS A 277 -7.32 -19.22 8.83
N SER A 278 -6.85 -20.43 9.15
CA SER A 278 -5.62 -20.87 9.82
C SER A 278 -5.06 -19.92 10.88
N ARG A 279 -5.30 -20.26 12.15
CA ARG A 279 -4.69 -19.74 13.39
C ARG A 279 -3.25 -19.21 13.26
N ASP A 280 -2.42 -19.83 12.42
CA ASP A 280 -1.05 -19.40 12.18
C ASP A 280 -0.94 -18.02 11.49
N SER A 281 -1.89 -17.66 10.62
CA SER A 281 -1.95 -16.34 9.98
C SER A 281 -2.25 -15.24 11.00
N MET A 282 -3.22 -15.48 11.90
CA MET A 282 -3.58 -14.58 12.98
C MET A 282 -2.43 -14.41 13.97
N LEU A 283 -1.78 -15.51 14.37
CA LEU A 283 -0.60 -15.46 15.23
C LEU A 283 0.55 -14.69 14.58
N THR A 284 0.70 -14.80 13.25
CA THR A 284 1.70 -14.06 12.50
C THR A 284 1.42 -12.55 12.54
N LEU A 285 0.18 -12.14 12.29
CA LEU A 285 -0.24 -10.74 12.37
C LEU A 285 -0.10 -10.17 13.79
N ALA A 286 -0.52 -10.94 14.81
CA ALA A 286 -0.39 -10.53 16.21
C ALA A 286 1.06 -10.37 16.68
N ALA A 287 1.99 -11.18 16.16
CA ALA A 287 3.41 -11.02 16.45
C ALA A 287 4.00 -9.76 15.79
N ILE A 288 3.50 -9.38 14.61
CA ILE A 288 3.90 -8.15 13.91
C ILE A 288 3.38 -6.91 14.64
N SER A 289 2.10 -6.91 15.07
CA SER A 289 1.54 -5.78 15.81
C SER A 289 2.26 -5.54 17.15
N LYS A 290 2.84 -6.59 17.74
CA LYS A 290 3.70 -6.52 18.93
C LYS A 290 5.17 -6.16 18.65
N GLY A 291 5.54 -5.90 17.40
CA GLY A 291 6.90 -5.51 17.00
C GLY A 291 7.94 -6.65 17.06
N GLN A 292 7.53 -7.91 17.13
CA GLN A 292 8.44 -9.05 17.24
C GLN A 292 9.09 -9.45 15.90
N ALA A 293 8.50 -9.00 14.80
CA ALA A 293 9.04 -9.16 13.45
C ALA A 293 8.81 -7.87 12.66
N ALA A 294 9.74 -7.54 11.76
CA ALA A 294 9.71 -6.32 10.97
C ALA A 294 8.77 -6.45 9.75
N ILE A 295 8.64 -7.66 9.20
CA ILE A 295 7.79 -7.93 8.03
C ILE A 295 7.17 -9.33 8.09
N GLY A 296 5.90 -9.41 7.73
CA GLY A 296 5.17 -10.66 7.54
C GLY A 296 5.31 -11.16 6.10
N VAL A 297 5.83 -12.36 5.93
CA VAL A 297 6.13 -12.93 4.61
C VAL A 297 5.30 -14.20 4.42
N ALA A 298 4.04 -14.01 4.04
CA ALA A 298 3.11 -15.08 3.72
C ALA A 298 2.00 -14.56 2.80
N ALA A 299 1.11 -15.44 2.36
CA ALA A 299 -0.07 -15.05 1.61
C ALA A 299 -1.14 -14.51 2.56
N PHE A 300 -1.23 -13.19 2.67
CA PHE A 300 -2.27 -12.50 3.43
C PHE A 300 -3.33 -11.91 2.49
N THR A 301 -4.58 -11.95 2.94
CA THR A 301 -5.66 -11.20 2.30
C THR A 301 -5.64 -9.79 2.86
N VAL A 302 -5.63 -8.78 1.98
CA VAL A 302 -5.77 -7.39 2.37
C VAL A 302 -7.21 -7.17 2.85
N LEU A 303 -7.37 -6.87 4.13
CA LEU A 303 -8.65 -6.55 4.74
C LEU A 303 -8.88 -5.03 4.69
N SER A 304 -10.13 -4.61 4.51
CA SER A 304 -10.50 -3.19 4.57
C SER A 304 -10.24 -2.59 5.95
N GLU A 305 -10.37 -3.39 7.01
CA GLU A 305 -10.07 -3.03 8.39
C GLU A 305 -8.92 -3.91 8.90
N PRO A 306 -7.65 -3.47 8.78
CA PRO A 306 -6.51 -4.18 9.36
C PRO A 306 -6.55 -4.16 10.90
N PRO A 307 -5.92 -5.15 11.55
CA PRO A 307 -5.61 -5.05 12.97
C PRO A 307 -4.75 -3.80 13.25
N PRO A 308 -4.96 -3.11 14.38
CA PRO A 308 -4.20 -1.91 14.70
C PRO A 308 -2.70 -2.21 14.75
N GLY A 309 -1.90 -1.31 14.15
CA GLY A 309 -0.44 -1.44 14.09
C GLY A 309 0.09 -2.29 12.94
N ILE A 310 -0.73 -2.62 11.94
CA ILE A 310 -0.31 -3.37 10.75
C ILE A 310 -0.62 -2.57 9.48
N ASN A 311 0.42 -2.32 8.68
CA ASN A 311 0.28 -1.68 7.37
C ASN A 311 0.51 -2.70 6.26
N TYR A 312 -0.34 -2.65 5.22
CA TYR A 312 -0.20 -3.49 4.04
C TYR A 312 0.58 -2.80 2.91
N THR A 313 1.33 -3.59 2.15
CA THR A 313 1.93 -3.16 0.88
C THR A 313 0.95 -3.38 -0.26
N THR A 314 1.23 -2.85 -1.46
CA THR A 314 0.34 -3.11 -2.60
C THR A 314 0.29 -4.59 -2.96
N ALA A 315 -0.90 -5.05 -3.34
CA ALA A 315 -1.14 -6.46 -3.59
C ALA A 315 -0.26 -6.98 -4.75
N VAL A 316 0.55 -8.00 -4.45
CA VAL A 316 1.41 -8.65 -5.45
C VAL A 316 0.59 -9.43 -6.48
N SER A 317 -0.56 -9.97 -6.06
CA SER A 317 -1.47 -10.75 -6.90
C SER A 317 -2.91 -10.55 -6.42
N SER A 318 -3.82 -10.22 -7.34
CA SER A 318 -5.26 -10.22 -7.09
C SER A 318 -5.83 -11.60 -7.44
N GLN A 319 -6.35 -12.30 -6.43
CA GLN A 319 -6.99 -13.60 -6.62
C GLN A 319 -8.49 -13.48 -6.41
N GLN A 320 -9.25 -14.11 -7.30
CA GLN A 320 -10.70 -14.21 -7.18
C GLN A 320 -11.07 -15.48 -6.44
N TYR A 321 -12.16 -15.45 -5.67
CA TYR A 321 -12.74 -16.65 -5.09
C TYR A 321 -13.28 -17.55 -6.19
N CYS A 322 -12.85 -18.81 -6.18
CA CYS A 322 -13.34 -19.83 -7.12
C CYS A 322 -14.00 -20.95 -6.32
N PHE A 323 -15.19 -21.36 -6.75
CA PHE A 323 -15.85 -22.53 -6.20
C PHE A 323 -15.33 -23.77 -6.91
N MET A 324 -14.67 -24.66 -6.18
CA MET A 324 -14.30 -25.97 -6.68
C MET A 324 -15.41 -26.95 -6.36
N ILE A 325 -16.08 -27.46 -7.39
CA ILE A 325 -17.03 -28.56 -7.27
C ILE A 325 -16.39 -29.83 -7.82
N ALA A 326 -16.67 -30.96 -7.19
CA ALA A 326 -16.27 -32.26 -7.73
C ALA A 326 -16.88 -32.42 -9.14
N ARG A 327 -16.09 -32.92 -10.09
CA ARG A 327 -16.61 -33.23 -11.42
C ARG A 327 -17.79 -34.21 -11.24
N PRO A 328 -18.99 -33.89 -11.76
CA PRO A 328 -20.12 -34.80 -11.69
C PRO A 328 -19.75 -36.14 -12.30
N ARG A 329 -20.14 -37.23 -11.64
CA ARG A 329 -19.98 -38.57 -12.21
C ARG A 329 -20.88 -38.66 -13.44
N GLU A 330 -20.33 -39.14 -14.55
CA GLU A 330 -21.11 -39.35 -15.76
C GLU A 330 -22.14 -40.47 -15.50
N LEU A 331 -23.42 -40.12 -15.52
CA LEU A 331 -24.51 -41.09 -15.55
C LEU A 331 -24.68 -41.57 -16.99
N SER A 332 -24.62 -42.88 -17.21
CA SER A 332 -24.91 -43.49 -18.51
C SER A 332 -26.32 -43.10 -18.96
N ARG A 333 -26.41 -42.43 -20.11
CA ARG A 333 -27.71 -42.01 -20.68
C ARG A 333 -28.54 -43.17 -21.21
N ALA A 334 -27.96 -44.36 -21.34
CA ALA A 334 -28.62 -45.54 -21.91
C ALA A 334 -29.75 -46.10 -21.03
N LEU A 335 -29.82 -45.77 -19.74
CA LEU A 335 -30.92 -46.22 -18.85
C LEU A 335 -31.93 -45.12 -18.53
N LEU A 336 -31.78 -43.90 -19.08
CA LEU A 336 -32.67 -42.78 -18.79
C LEU A 336 -34.11 -42.97 -19.30
N PHE A 337 -34.32 -43.75 -20.36
CA PHE A 337 -35.66 -44.00 -20.90
C PHE A 337 -36.46 -45.02 -20.07
N LEU A 338 -35.80 -45.80 -19.21
CA LEU A 338 -36.43 -46.76 -18.30
C LEU A 338 -36.76 -46.14 -16.93
N LEU A 339 -36.15 -45.00 -16.57
CA LEU A 339 -36.38 -44.31 -15.29
C LEU A 339 -37.85 -43.96 -14.96
N PRO A 340 -38.74 -43.61 -15.92
CA PRO A 340 -40.14 -43.37 -15.60
C PRO A 340 -41.00 -44.65 -15.52
N PHE A 341 -40.44 -45.83 -15.88
CA PHE A 341 -41.16 -47.10 -15.85
C PHE A 341 -40.61 -47.98 -14.73
N THR A 342 -41.45 -48.37 -13.78
CA THR A 342 -41.10 -49.48 -12.88
C THR A 342 -40.97 -50.76 -13.72
N THR A 343 -40.04 -51.64 -13.34
CA THR A 343 -39.74 -52.91 -14.05
C THR A 343 -40.98 -53.76 -14.33
N ASP A 344 -42.04 -53.54 -13.56
CA ASP A 344 -43.29 -54.29 -13.60
C ASP A 344 -44.22 -53.83 -14.74
N VAL A 345 -44.09 -52.58 -15.22
CA VAL A 345 -44.95 -52.06 -16.31
C VAL A 345 -44.40 -52.45 -17.69
N CYS A 346 -43.09 -52.65 -17.81
CA CYS A 346 -42.44 -52.91 -19.09
C CYS A 346 -42.39 -54.41 -19.48
N MET A 347 -42.69 -55.32 -18.55
CA MET A 347 -42.74 -56.79 -18.79
C MET A 347 -44.15 -57.35 -18.95
N ILE A 348 -45.17 -56.52 -19.14
CA ILE A 348 -46.51 -56.96 -19.53
C ILE A 348 -46.69 -56.65 -21.02
N TYR A 349 -46.13 -57.48 -21.90
CA TYR A 349 -46.63 -57.81 -23.24
C TYR A 349 -45.82 -58.93 -23.89
#